data_AF-A0A533UYW8-F1
#
_entry.id   AF-A0A533UYW8-F1
#
_cell.length_a   1.000
_cell.length_b   1.000
_cell.length_c   1.000
_cell.angle_alpha   90.00
_cell.angle_beta   90.00
_cell.angle_gamma   90.00
#
_symmetry.space_group_name_H-M   'P 1'
#
loop_
_entity.id
_entity.type
_entity.pdbx_description
1 polymer ?
#
loop_
_entity_poly.entity_id
_entity_poly.type
_entity_poly.pdbx_seq_one_letter_code
_entity_poly.pdbx_strand_id
1 'polypeptide(L)'
;MHKSIDSKIVLYVVAQFIIISSLFSSIAPDYVNKVNGQVVHQKDVSFIGVDMKGLYTSTIHNNRSSIPFPDNYYNDSFKLITNAGMNHIRYVLSISFTGELQTVASLADKWGLHVIYDNHQFHTSSWLDPIRGSGFPPSLFSDNASYPYGSGGSPADPSAFNWWTKWWNHTITDNKGVDGWNLQIGFLKKVINTVENHNSTLGYEILNEPQIHSVDEWKKIGKYNTFMVNELRKITNKTLVFDTTIPVELHNLKINMTLENMAK
;
A
#
# COMPACT_ATOMS: atom_id res chain seq x y z
N MET A 1 7.45 63.95 -9.58
CA MET A 1 6.69 63.82 -10.85
C MET A 1 6.08 62.41 -10.88
N HIS A 2 4.95 62.21 -10.19
CA HIS A 2 4.24 60.93 -10.16
C HIS A 2 3.37 60.84 -11.42
N LYS A 3 3.71 59.91 -12.32
CA LYS A 3 2.84 59.57 -13.45
C LYS A 3 1.66 58.76 -12.91
N SER A 4 0.49 59.39 -12.90
CA SER A 4 -0.80 58.72 -12.75
C SER A 4 -0.91 57.63 -13.81
N ILE A 5 -1.00 56.37 -13.35
CA ILE A 5 -1.37 55.25 -14.21
C ILE A 5 -2.87 55.36 -14.41
N ASP A 6 -3.27 55.54 -15.66
CA ASP A 6 -4.64 55.74 -16.10
C ASP A 6 -5.50 54.54 -15.64
N SER A 7 -6.47 54.78 -14.76
CA SER A 7 -7.29 53.73 -14.13
C SER A 7 -8.09 52.92 -15.14
N LYS A 8 -8.25 53.42 -16.37
CA LYS A 8 -8.86 52.72 -17.50
C LYS A 8 -7.98 51.59 -18.06
N ILE A 9 -6.64 51.70 -17.98
CA ILE A 9 -5.71 50.67 -18.46
C ILE A 9 -5.67 49.49 -17.49
N VAL A 10 -5.70 49.76 -16.18
CA VAL A 10 -5.75 48.71 -15.14
C VAL A 10 -7.05 47.92 -15.20
N LEU A 11 -8.18 48.59 -15.45
CA LEU A 11 -9.48 47.92 -15.57
C LEU A 11 -9.57 47.02 -16.82
N TYR A 12 -8.91 47.41 -17.92
CA TYR A 12 -8.89 46.62 -19.17
C TYR A 12 -8.02 45.36 -19.04
N VAL A 13 -6.88 45.45 -18.34
CA VAL A 13 -5.99 44.30 -18.08
C VAL A 13 -6.64 43.31 -17.11
N VAL A 14 -7.33 43.78 -16.07
CA VAL A 14 -8.05 42.91 -15.13
C VAL A 14 -9.25 42.23 -15.81
N ALA A 15 -9.97 42.93 -16.68
CA ALA A 15 -11.07 42.33 -17.45
C ALA A 15 -10.59 41.25 -18.44
N GLN A 16 -9.43 41.42 -19.08
CA GLN A 16 -8.84 40.39 -19.95
C GLN A 16 -8.36 39.15 -19.17
N PHE A 17 -7.83 39.31 -17.96
CA PHE A 17 -7.46 38.18 -17.12
C PHE A 17 -8.67 37.38 -16.63
N ILE A 18 -9.79 38.03 -16.32
CA ILE A 18 -11.02 37.35 -15.91
C ILE A 18 -11.64 36.58 -17.09
N ILE A 19 -11.64 37.15 -18.30
CA ILE A 19 -12.21 36.49 -19.50
C ILE A 19 -11.34 35.31 -19.97
N ILE A 20 -10.01 35.39 -19.85
CA ILE A 20 -9.11 34.26 -20.15
C ILE A 20 -9.24 33.15 -19.08
N SER A 21 -9.47 33.49 -17.82
CA SER A 21 -9.69 32.49 -16.75
C SER A 21 -11.03 31.74 -16.87
N SER A 22 -12.04 32.35 -17.51
CA SER A 22 -13.35 31.73 -17.77
C SER A 22 -13.44 30.95 -19.08
N LEU A 23 -12.37 30.93 -19.90
CA LEU A 23 -12.29 30.17 -21.15
C LEU A 23 -11.50 28.85 -21.02
N PHE A 24 -10.99 28.53 -19.82
CA PHE A 24 -10.42 27.21 -19.48
C PHE A 24 -11.34 26.34 -18.62
N SER A 25 -12.65 26.61 -18.67
CA SER A 25 -13.66 25.82 -17.95
C SER A 25 -14.50 24.97 -18.89
N SER A 26 -13.92 24.23 -19.86
CA SER A 26 -14.63 23.15 -20.58
C SER A 26 -13.78 22.35 -21.58
N ILE A 27 -12.60 21.83 -21.21
CA ILE A 27 -11.95 20.68 -21.89
C ILE A 27 -11.06 20.04 -20.80
N ALA A 28 -11.37 18.92 -20.15
CA ALA A 28 -11.80 17.64 -20.71
C ALA A 28 -12.66 16.84 -19.70
N PRO A 29 -13.82 16.33 -20.10
CA PRO A 29 -14.26 15.02 -19.65
C PRO A 29 -13.58 13.93 -20.51
N ASP A 30 -13.37 12.75 -19.92
CA ASP A 30 -13.06 11.48 -20.61
C ASP A 30 -11.62 11.14 -21.00
N TYR A 31 -10.67 11.22 -20.06
CA TYR A 31 -9.40 10.45 -20.17
C TYR A 31 -9.06 9.55 -18.97
N VAL A 32 -10.04 9.17 -18.14
CA VAL A 32 -9.82 8.20 -17.04
C VAL A 32 -10.64 6.91 -17.16
N ASN A 33 -11.64 6.81 -18.04
CA ASN A 33 -12.50 5.62 -18.12
C ASN A 33 -12.23 4.71 -19.34
N LYS A 34 -10.96 4.32 -19.56
CA LYS A 34 -10.62 3.16 -20.41
C LYS A 34 -9.48 2.33 -19.82
N VAL A 35 -9.64 1.96 -18.56
CA VAL A 35 -9.16 0.66 -18.10
C VAL A 35 -10.43 -0.15 -17.87
N ASN A 36 -10.55 -1.35 -18.43
CA ASN A 36 -11.68 -2.26 -18.18
C ASN A 36 -11.66 -2.74 -16.71
N GLY A 37 -11.81 -1.82 -15.75
CA GLY A 37 -12.22 -2.14 -14.40
C GLY A 37 -13.69 -2.56 -14.43
N GLN A 38 -14.04 -3.59 -13.67
CA GLN A 38 -15.43 -4.04 -13.56
C GLN A 38 -16.33 -2.85 -13.24
N VAL A 39 -17.28 -2.56 -14.12
CA VAL A 39 -18.41 -1.67 -13.82
C VAL A 39 -19.29 -2.41 -12.83
N VAL A 40 -19.03 -2.21 -11.54
CA VAL A 40 -19.96 -2.63 -10.49
C VAL A 40 -20.82 -1.42 -10.19
N HIS A 41 -22.11 -1.49 -10.54
CA HIS A 41 -23.15 -0.62 -9.99
C HIS A 41 -23.27 -0.90 -8.49
N GLN A 42 -22.35 -0.39 -7.69
CA GLN A 42 -22.49 -0.34 -6.23
C GLN A 42 -22.97 1.08 -5.89
N LYS A 43 -23.98 1.20 -5.03
CA LYS A 43 -24.22 2.46 -4.30
C LYS A 43 -22.85 2.94 -3.80
N ASP A 44 -22.51 4.21 -4.02
CA ASP A 44 -21.26 4.80 -3.53
C ASP A 44 -21.24 4.71 -2.00
N VAL A 45 -20.73 3.60 -1.47
CA VAL A 45 -20.46 3.42 -0.04
C VAL A 45 -19.05 3.95 0.17
N SER A 46 -18.93 5.11 0.81
CA SER A 46 -17.63 5.59 1.27
C SER A 46 -17.11 4.69 2.39
N PHE A 47 -15.90 4.15 2.23
CA PHE A 47 -15.21 3.41 3.27
C PHE A 47 -14.38 4.39 4.10
N ILE A 48 -14.79 4.60 5.36
CA ILE A 48 -14.14 5.50 6.30
C ILE A 48 -13.73 4.66 7.51
N GLY A 49 -12.46 4.72 7.88
CA GLY A 49 -11.89 3.74 8.79
C GLY A 49 -10.53 4.12 9.35
N VAL A 50 -9.91 3.13 10.00
CA VAL A 50 -8.59 3.25 10.63
C VAL A 50 -7.67 2.10 10.21
N ASP A 51 -6.37 2.36 10.24
CA ASP A 51 -5.36 1.31 10.28
C ASP A 51 -5.39 0.62 11.64
N MET A 52 -5.38 -0.71 11.63
CA MET A 52 -5.35 -1.51 12.84
C MET A 52 -4.25 -2.55 12.79
N LYS A 53 -3.44 -2.52 13.83
CA LYS A 53 -2.42 -3.53 14.13
C LYS A 53 -3.04 -4.66 14.94
N GLY A 54 -2.71 -5.89 14.59
CA GLY A 54 -3.11 -7.04 15.38
C GLY A 54 -2.20 -7.29 16.58
N LEU A 55 -2.66 -8.16 17.49
CA LEU A 55 -2.00 -8.52 18.74
C LEU A 55 -0.64 -9.18 18.47
N TYR A 56 -0.67 -10.23 17.65
CA TYR A 56 0.52 -10.96 17.27
C TYR A 56 1.02 -10.54 15.88
N THR A 57 0.15 -9.92 15.07
CA THR A 57 0.53 -9.41 13.75
C THR A 57 1.39 -8.14 13.75
N SER A 58 1.56 -7.46 14.88
CA SER A 58 2.35 -6.21 14.92
C SER A 58 3.71 -6.31 15.60
N THR A 59 4.07 -7.50 16.08
CA THR A 59 5.35 -7.70 16.75
C THR A 59 6.50 -7.78 15.75
N ILE A 60 7.43 -6.83 15.85
CA ILE A 60 8.74 -6.91 15.20
C ILE A 60 9.43 -8.15 15.76
N HIS A 61 10.12 -8.92 14.91
CA HIS A 61 10.69 -10.24 15.25
C HIS A 61 11.46 -10.27 16.59
N ASN A 62 12.07 -9.15 16.97
CA ASN A 62 12.87 -8.98 18.19
C ASN A 62 12.32 -7.94 19.20
N ASN A 63 11.16 -7.35 18.97
CA ASN A 63 10.58 -6.33 19.87
C ASN A 63 9.12 -6.68 20.17
N ARG A 64 8.93 -7.65 21.07
CA ARG A 64 7.61 -7.94 21.63
C ARG A 64 7.28 -6.82 22.61
N SER A 65 6.21 -6.08 22.35
CA SER A 65 5.67 -5.13 23.31
C SER A 65 5.53 -5.82 24.67
N SER A 66 6.11 -5.24 25.71
CA SER A 66 5.93 -5.69 27.09
C SER A 66 4.58 -5.30 27.67
N ILE A 67 3.79 -4.53 26.92
CA ILE A 67 2.46 -4.09 27.33
C ILE A 67 1.49 -5.25 27.04
N PRO A 68 0.84 -5.81 28.07
CA PRO A 68 -0.19 -6.81 27.85
C PRO A 68 -1.30 -6.18 27.01
N PHE A 69 -1.70 -6.89 25.97
CA PHE A 69 -2.82 -6.42 25.18
C PHE A 69 -4.11 -6.43 26.00
N PRO A 70 -5.00 -5.46 25.80
CA PRO A 70 -6.28 -5.43 26.50
C PRO A 70 -7.08 -6.71 26.24
N ASP A 71 -7.78 -7.20 27.27
CA ASP A 71 -8.80 -8.22 27.09
C ASP A 71 -9.83 -7.76 26.04
N ASN A 72 -10.31 -8.68 25.21
CA ASN A 72 -11.29 -8.40 24.16
C ASN A 72 -10.90 -7.31 23.15
N TYR A 73 -9.59 -7.01 23.01
CA TYR A 73 -9.03 -5.96 22.14
C TYR A 73 -9.78 -5.79 20.82
N TYR A 74 -9.96 -6.86 20.06
CA TYR A 74 -10.66 -6.80 18.77
C TYR A 74 -12.12 -6.40 18.88
N ASN A 75 -12.88 -7.07 19.75
CA ASN A 75 -14.31 -6.82 19.87
C ASN A 75 -14.58 -5.38 20.34
N ASP A 76 -13.80 -4.91 21.31
CA ASP A 76 -14.00 -3.59 21.91
C ASP A 76 -13.52 -2.49 20.97
N SER A 77 -12.41 -2.70 20.25
CA SER A 77 -11.95 -1.78 19.21
C SER A 77 -12.97 -1.66 18.08
N PHE A 78 -13.52 -2.78 17.60
CA PHE A 78 -14.49 -2.77 16.50
C PHE A 78 -15.78 -2.08 16.91
N LYS A 79 -16.26 -2.33 18.14
CA LYS A 79 -17.39 -1.60 18.71
C LYS A 79 -17.13 -0.09 18.75
N LEU A 80 -15.95 0.34 19.17
CA LEU A 80 -15.59 1.77 19.22
C LEU A 80 -15.55 2.39 17.83
N ILE A 81 -14.93 1.71 16.86
CA ILE A 81 -14.85 2.15 15.45
C ILE A 81 -16.26 2.30 14.87
N THR A 82 -17.11 1.27 14.99
CA THR A 82 -18.50 1.33 14.52
C THR A 82 -19.31 2.43 15.21
N ASN A 83 -19.17 2.58 16.53
CA ASN A 83 -19.88 3.62 17.29
C ASN A 83 -19.42 5.04 16.93
N ALA A 84 -18.19 5.20 16.42
CA ALA A 84 -17.69 6.46 15.88
C ALA A 84 -18.22 6.78 14.47
N GLY A 85 -19.06 5.91 13.89
CA GLY A 85 -19.63 6.08 12.56
C GLY A 85 -18.72 5.61 11.41
N MET A 86 -17.62 4.93 11.73
CA MET A 86 -16.74 4.32 10.74
C MET A 86 -17.26 2.94 10.32
N ASN A 87 -16.87 2.50 9.12
CA ASN A 87 -17.31 1.23 8.54
C ASN A 87 -16.16 0.39 7.96
N HIS A 88 -14.91 0.82 8.12
CA HIS A 88 -13.76 0.20 7.49
C HIS A 88 -12.57 0.03 8.45
N ILE A 89 -11.79 -1.02 8.23
CA ILE A 89 -10.49 -1.25 8.86
C ILE A 89 -9.49 -1.70 7.79
N ARG A 90 -8.30 -1.10 7.81
CA ARG A 90 -7.10 -1.61 7.13
C ARG A 90 -6.28 -2.41 8.14
N TYR A 91 -6.28 -3.73 8.00
CA TYR A 91 -5.72 -4.65 8.99
C TYR A 91 -4.32 -5.14 8.58
N VAL A 92 -3.31 -4.78 9.36
CA VAL A 92 -1.91 -5.11 9.11
C VAL A 92 -1.62 -6.60 9.35
N LEU A 93 -1.16 -7.29 8.30
CA LEU A 93 -0.77 -8.70 8.33
C LEU A 93 0.63 -8.91 8.93
N SER A 94 0.88 -10.13 9.41
CA SER A 94 2.23 -10.60 9.80
C SER A 94 2.32 -12.11 9.71
N ILE A 95 3.45 -12.67 10.07
CA ILE A 95 3.94 -13.99 9.67
C ILE A 95 3.32 -15.14 10.51
N SER A 96 2.55 -14.87 11.58
CA SER A 96 2.03 -15.90 12.51
C SER A 96 0.60 -15.62 13.00
N PHE A 97 -0.46 -16.13 12.35
CA PHE A 97 -1.74 -15.42 12.48
C PHE A 97 -3.04 -16.05 11.91
N THR A 98 -3.08 -17.28 11.37
CA THR A 98 -4.34 -17.75 10.74
C THR A 98 -5.53 -17.79 11.71
N GLY A 99 -5.33 -18.17 12.97
CA GLY A 99 -6.39 -18.12 13.99
C GLY A 99 -6.81 -16.69 14.37
N GLU A 100 -5.87 -15.74 14.34
CA GLU A 100 -6.13 -14.33 14.60
C GLU A 100 -6.93 -13.69 13.45
N LEU A 101 -6.59 -14.01 12.19
CA LEU A 101 -7.36 -13.58 11.02
C LEU A 101 -8.82 -14.03 11.08
N GLN A 102 -9.06 -15.28 11.47
CA GLN A 102 -10.42 -15.81 11.60
C GLN A 102 -11.21 -15.03 12.67
N THR A 103 -10.56 -14.67 13.77
CA THR A 103 -11.16 -13.87 14.86
C THR A 103 -11.50 -12.46 14.37
N VAL A 104 -10.56 -11.81 13.68
CA VAL A 104 -10.75 -10.49 13.07
C VAL A 104 -11.90 -10.52 12.06
N ALA A 105 -11.92 -11.47 11.14
CA ALA A 105 -12.98 -11.56 10.13
C ALA A 105 -14.37 -11.79 10.77
N SER A 106 -14.46 -12.72 11.72
CA SER A 106 -15.72 -13.04 12.39
C SER A 106 -16.26 -11.87 13.23
N LEU A 107 -15.37 -11.12 13.90
CA LEU A 107 -15.78 -9.93 14.64
C LEU A 107 -16.14 -8.77 13.70
N ALA A 108 -15.47 -8.64 12.56
CA ALA A 108 -15.80 -7.60 11.59
C ALA A 108 -17.19 -7.85 10.98
N ASP A 109 -17.54 -9.11 10.68
CA ASP A 109 -18.89 -9.50 10.29
C ASP A 109 -19.93 -9.11 11.37
N LYS A 110 -19.64 -9.42 12.64
CA LYS A 110 -20.51 -9.09 13.78
C LYS A 110 -20.76 -7.57 13.90
N TRP A 111 -19.73 -6.75 13.67
CA TRP A 111 -19.80 -5.30 13.84
C TRP A 111 -20.11 -4.53 12.56
N GLY A 112 -20.35 -5.23 11.45
CA GLY A 112 -20.66 -4.62 10.16
C GLY A 112 -19.51 -3.80 9.56
N LEU A 113 -18.27 -4.21 9.84
CA LEU A 113 -17.07 -3.54 9.33
C LEU A 113 -16.54 -4.23 8.08
N HIS A 114 -15.94 -3.43 7.20
CA HIS A 114 -15.26 -3.89 5.99
C HIS A 114 -13.75 -3.90 6.17
N VAL A 115 -13.07 -5.00 5.82
CA VAL A 115 -11.65 -5.20 6.10
C VAL A 115 -10.85 -5.31 4.80
N ILE A 116 -9.82 -4.48 4.68
CA ILE A 116 -8.70 -4.69 3.75
C ILE A 116 -7.57 -5.31 4.55
N TYR A 117 -7.06 -6.44 4.08
CA TYR A 117 -5.92 -7.14 4.69
C TYR A 117 -4.62 -6.63 4.05
N ASP A 118 -3.83 -5.90 4.83
CA ASP A 118 -2.63 -5.19 4.41
C ASP A 118 -1.36 -6.03 4.55
N ASN A 119 -0.77 -6.43 3.42
CA ASN A 119 0.56 -7.02 3.39
C ASN A 119 1.64 -5.95 3.60
N HIS A 120 1.78 -5.58 4.86
CA HIS A 120 2.57 -4.45 5.30
C HIS A 120 4.06 -4.73 5.30
N GLN A 121 4.85 -3.73 4.94
CA GLN A 121 6.28 -3.68 5.21
C GLN A 121 6.65 -2.27 5.66
N PHE A 122 7.58 -2.19 6.60
CA PHE A 122 8.23 -0.95 6.98
C PHE A 122 9.72 -1.20 7.06
N HIS A 123 10.51 -0.35 6.41
CA HIS A 123 11.95 -0.55 6.29
C HIS A 123 12.33 -1.94 5.76
N THR A 124 11.53 -2.48 4.83
CA THR A 124 11.74 -3.76 4.12
C THR A 124 11.65 -5.01 4.99
N SER A 125 12.42 -5.10 6.08
CA SER A 125 12.51 -6.28 6.93
C SER A 125 13.11 -5.95 8.30
N SER A 126 12.71 -6.72 9.32
CA SER A 126 13.36 -6.72 10.62
C SER A 126 14.81 -7.22 10.59
N TRP A 127 15.28 -7.84 9.50
CA TRP A 127 16.69 -8.18 9.31
C TRP A 127 17.54 -6.93 9.03
N LEU A 128 16.98 -6.02 8.25
CA LEU A 128 17.63 -4.82 7.76
C LEU A 128 17.54 -3.66 8.77
N ASP A 129 16.37 -3.45 9.37
CA ASP A 129 16.20 -2.56 10.53
C ASP A 129 15.69 -3.39 11.72
N PRO A 130 16.56 -3.87 12.63
CA PRO A 130 16.14 -4.73 13.73
C PRO A 130 15.35 -4.01 14.83
N ILE A 131 15.31 -2.68 14.80
CA ILE A 131 14.61 -1.87 15.80
C ILE A 131 13.19 -1.58 15.33
N ARG A 132 13.01 -1.27 14.05
CA ARG A 132 11.74 -0.77 13.50
C ARG A 132 11.19 -1.58 12.33
N GLY A 133 12.03 -2.36 11.65
CA GLY A 133 11.69 -3.01 10.40
C GLY A 133 10.67 -4.14 10.54
N SER A 134 9.83 -4.28 9.53
CA SER A 134 8.80 -5.32 9.40
C SER A 134 8.53 -5.63 7.92
N GLY A 135 7.81 -6.72 7.65
CA GLY A 135 7.46 -7.13 6.28
C GLY A 135 8.18 -8.41 5.86
N PHE A 136 9.17 -8.28 4.96
CA PHE A 136 9.81 -9.44 4.36
C PHE A 136 10.57 -10.30 5.40
N PRO A 137 10.43 -11.63 5.37
CA PRO A 137 11.05 -12.49 6.37
C PRO A 137 12.58 -12.51 6.23
N PRO A 138 13.33 -12.60 7.35
CA PRO A 138 14.80 -12.68 7.34
C PRO A 138 15.40 -13.75 6.41
N SER A 139 14.66 -14.82 6.14
CA SER A 139 15.07 -15.89 5.22
C SER A 139 15.33 -15.42 3.78
N LEU A 140 14.80 -14.26 3.37
CA LEU A 140 15.04 -13.66 2.05
C LEU A 140 16.31 -12.79 1.99
N PHE A 141 17.07 -12.71 3.08
CA PHE A 141 18.32 -11.95 3.20
C PHE A 141 19.50 -12.90 3.41
N SER A 142 19.45 -14.07 2.76
CA SER A 142 20.43 -15.16 2.89
C SER A 142 21.83 -14.78 2.42
N ASP A 143 21.95 -13.85 1.47
CA ASP A 143 23.20 -13.21 1.08
C ASP A 143 23.59 -12.14 2.12
N ASN A 144 24.08 -12.59 3.27
CA ASN A 144 24.50 -11.72 4.38
C ASN A 144 25.64 -10.76 3.99
N ALA A 145 26.39 -11.03 2.92
CA ALA A 145 27.42 -10.12 2.44
C ALA A 145 26.80 -8.88 1.76
N SER A 146 25.78 -9.08 0.92
CA SER A 146 25.01 -7.98 0.32
C SER A 146 24.04 -7.31 1.31
N TYR A 147 23.57 -8.05 2.31
CA TYR A 147 22.58 -7.59 3.29
C TYR A 147 23.02 -7.86 4.74
N PRO A 148 24.08 -7.20 5.24
CA PRO A 148 24.48 -7.36 6.63
C PRO A 148 23.32 -7.05 7.58
N TYR A 149 23.20 -7.82 8.66
CA TYR A 149 22.19 -7.56 9.68
C TYR A 149 22.29 -6.13 10.21
N GLY A 150 21.17 -5.41 10.26
CA GLY A 150 21.15 -4.01 10.70
C GLY A 150 21.77 -3.01 9.72
N SER A 151 21.93 -3.38 8.44
CA SER A 151 22.47 -2.48 7.40
C SER A 151 21.53 -1.37 6.94
N GLY A 152 20.34 -1.26 7.55
CA GLY A 152 19.30 -0.32 7.14
C GLY A 152 18.34 -0.94 6.14
N GLY A 153 17.17 -0.34 5.99
CA GLY A 153 16.05 -0.86 5.20
C GLY A 153 15.12 0.22 4.66
N SER A 154 15.43 1.49 4.95
CA SER A 154 14.76 2.66 4.43
C SER A 154 15.21 2.94 2.98
N PRO A 155 14.45 3.76 2.22
CA PRO A 155 14.80 4.07 0.83
C PRO A 155 16.20 4.66 0.61
N ALA A 156 16.78 5.29 1.64
CA ALA A 156 18.12 5.88 1.58
C ALA A 156 19.25 4.87 1.80
N ASP A 157 18.95 3.66 2.30
CA ASP A 157 19.95 2.67 2.68
C ASP A 157 20.40 1.83 1.47
N PRO A 158 21.72 1.65 1.25
CA PRO A 158 22.23 0.87 0.10
C PRO A 158 21.76 -0.59 0.06
N SER A 159 21.55 -1.20 1.23
CA SER A 159 21.00 -2.56 1.39
C SER A 159 19.57 -2.65 0.86
N ALA A 160 18.72 -1.65 1.18
CA ALA A 160 17.35 -1.57 0.68
C ALA A 160 17.34 -1.38 -0.84
N PHE A 161 18.15 -0.44 -1.36
CA PHE A 161 18.31 -0.23 -2.80
C PHE A 161 18.64 -1.53 -3.52
N ASN A 162 19.68 -2.25 -3.04
CA ASN A 162 20.12 -3.49 -3.66
C ASN A 162 19.04 -4.58 -3.63
N TRP A 163 18.40 -4.73 -2.47
CA TRP A 163 17.38 -5.75 -2.26
C TRP A 163 16.13 -5.50 -3.11
N TRP A 164 15.58 -4.28 -3.11
CA TRP A 164 14.42 -3.91 -3.93
C TRP A 164 14.71 -4.00 -5.43
N THR A 165 15.90 -3.57 -5.87
CA THR A 165 16.32 -3.75 -7.27
C THR A 165 16.27 -5.24 -7.66
N LYS A 166 16.80 -6.11 -6.80
CA LYS A 166 16.80 -7.56 -7.03
C LYS A 166 15.42 -8.18 -6.91
N TRP A 167 14.56 -7.66 -6.04
CA TRP A 167 13.17 -8.06 -5.89
C TRP A 167 12.40 -7.79 -7.18
N TRP A 168 12.53 -6.58 -7.75
CA TRP A 168 11.91 -6.22 -9.01
C TRP A 168 12.43 -7.00 -10.23
N ASN A 169 13.63 -7.58 -10.11
CA ASN A 169 14.25 -8.42 -11.13
C ASN A 169 13.99 -9.93 -10.95
N HIS A 170 13.14 -10.36 -10.00
CA HIS A 170 12.91 -11.79 -9.70
C HIS A 170 14.17 -12.58 -9.29
N THR A 171 15.11 -11.91 -8.62
CA THR A 171 16.39 -12.54 -8.23
C THR A 171 16.51 -12.83 -6.74
N ILE A 172 15.53 -12.38 -5.94
CA ILE A 172 15.42 -12.77 -4.54
C ILE A 172 14.72 -14.13 -4.47
N THR A 173 15.38 -15.13 -3.88
CA THR A 173 14.83 -16.47 -3.69
C THR A 173 14.97 -16.93 -2.24
N ASP A 174 14.18 -17.91 -1.83
CA ASP A 174 14.46 -18.64 -0.58
C ASP A 174 15.70 -19.56 -0.73
N ASN A 175 16.01 -20.30 0.34
CA ASN A 175 17.10 -21.28 0.38
C ASN A 175 16.90 -22.50 -0.52
N LYS A 176 15.74 -22.64 -1.17
CA LYS A 176 15.42 -23.69 -2.14
C LYS A 176 15.40 -23.15 -3.57
N GLY A 177 15.70 -21.87 -3.78
CA GLY A 177 15.66 -21.22 -5.09
C GLY A 177 14.24 -20.85 -5.54
N VAL A 178 13.24 -20.84 -4.65
CA VAL A 178 11.89 -20.39 -4.98
C VAL A 178 11.88 -18.86 -5.03
N ASP A 179 11.44 -18.32 -6.16
CA ASP A 179 11.31 -16.88 -6.41
C ASP A 179 10.42 -16.18 -5.37
N GLY A 180 10.85 -14.97 -4.96
CA GLY A 180 10.22 -14.16 -3.94
C GLY A 180 8.76 -13.80 -4.23
N TRP A 181 8.42 -13.50 -5.49
CA TRP A 181 7.03 -13.17 -5.84
C TRP A 181 6.14 -14.40 -5.70
N ASN A 182 6.63 -15.58 -6.07
CA ASN A 182 5.91 -16.84 -5.84
C ASN A 182 5.71 -17.14 -4.35
N LEU A 183 6.71 -16.84 -3.51
CA LEU A 183 6.58 -16.98 -2.06
C LEU A 183 5.51 -16.03 -1.49
N GLN A 184 5.47 -14.79 -1.96
CA GLN A 184 4.46 -13.82 -1.57
C GLN A 184 3.06 -14.26 -2.03
N ILE A 185 2.91 -14.79 -3.25
CA ILE A 185 1.66 -15.41 -3.70
C ILE A 185 1.25 -16.55 -2.76
N GLY A 186 2.19 -17.42 -2.37
CA GLY A 186 1.90 -18.50 -1.41
C GLY A 186 1.40 -17.98 -0.07
N PHE A 187 1.96 -16.86 0.41
CA PHE A 187 1.50 -16.18 1.62
C PHE A 187 0.09 -15.59 1.46
N LEU A 188 -0.15 -14.79 0.42
CA LEU A 188 -1.45 -14.16 0.16
C LEU A 188 -2.55 -15.20 -0.09
N LYS A 189 -2.25 -16.32 -0.77
CA LYS A 189 -3.19 -17.45 -0.94
C LYS A 189 -3.65 -18.00 0.41
N LYS A 190 -2.77 -18.08 1.43
CA LYS A 190 -3.16 -18.51 2.78
C LYS A 190 -4.08 -17.50 3.46
N VAL A 191 -3.80 -16.21 3.31
CA VAL A 191 -4.66 -15.13 3.85
C VAL A 191 -6.04 -15.21 3.23
N ILE A 192 -6.12 -15.23 1.89
CA ILE A 192 -7.37 -15.33 1.13
C ILE A 192 -8.16 -16.55 1.58
N ASN A 193 -7.57 -17.74 1.57
CA ASN A 193 -8.25 -18.97 1.98
C ASN A 193 -8.78 -18.93 3.43
N THR A 194 -8.19 -18.10 4.29
CA THR A 194 -8.64 -17.95 5.68
C THR A 194 -9.85 -17.03 5.80
N VAL A 195 -9.95 -15.97 4.99
CA VAL A 195 -10.92 -14.88 5.22
C VAL A 195 -11.89 -14.60 4.06
N GLU A 196 -11.69 -15.20 2.89
CA GLU A 196 -12.46 -14.93 1.66
C GLU A 196 -13.98 -15.11 1.85
N ASN A 197 -14.38 -16.12 2.64
CA ASN A 197 -15.79 -16.45 2.87
C ASN A 197 -16.52 -15.50 3.82
N HIS A 198 -15.82 -14.53 4.42
CA HIS A 198 -16.43 -13.51 5.26
C HIS A 198 -16.99 -12.35 4.44
N ASN A 199 -18.18 -11.87 4.80
CA ASN A 199 -18.83 -10.74 4.12
C ASN A 199 -18.09 -9.43 4.43
N SER A 200 -17.49 -9.33 5.61
CA SER A 200 -16.62 -8.24 6.03
C SER A 200 -15.36 -8.11 5.18
N THR A 201 -14.89 -9.18 4.54
CA THR A 201 -13.69 -9.12 3.69
C THR A 201 -13.97 -8.29 2.44
N LEU A 202 -13.40 -7.08 2.41
CA LEU A 202 -13.49 -6.14 1.29
C LEU A 202 -12.40 -6.42 0.25
N GLY A 203 -11.19 -6.76 0.71
CA GLY A 203 -10.08 -6.97 -0.20
C GLY A 203 -8.73 -7.22 0.47
N TYR A 204 -7.71 -7.21 -0.38
CA TYR A 204 -6.33 -7.52 -0.03
C TYR A 204 -5.43 -6.46 -0.63
N GLU A 205 -4.59 -5.85 0.19
CA GLU A 205 -3.53 -4.99 -0.31
C GLU A 205 -2.27 -5.81 -0.52
N ILE A 206 -1.74 -5.68 -1.74
CA ILE A 206 -0.73 -6.61 -2.24
C ILE A 206 0.62 -6.37 -1.57
N LEU A 207 1.01 -5.12 -1.40
CA LEU A 207 2.27 -4.71 -0.79
C LEU A 207 2.17 -3.22 -0.40
N ASN A 208 2.32 -2.93 0.90
CA ASN A 208 2.39 -1.56 1.40
C ASN A 208 3.64 -0.85 0.86
N GLU A 209 3.45 0.38 0.37
CA GLU A 209 4.51 1.33 0.05
C GLU A 209 5.75 0.74 -0.66
N PRO A 210 5.61 0.07 -1.83
CA PRO A 210 6.73 -0.54 -2.52
C PRO A 210 7.81 0.49 -2.89
N GLN A 211 9.07 0.16 -2.65
CA GLN A 211 10.18 1.12 -2.87
C GLN A 211 10.66 1.09 -4.32
N ILE A 212 10.87 2.29 -4.90
CA ILE A 212 11.47 2.48 -6.22
C ILE A 212 12.73 3.33 -6.07
N HIS A 213 13.79 2.87 -6.73
CA HIS A 213 15.10 3.48 -6.70
C HIS A 213 15.64 3.87 -8.10
N SER A 214 15.03 3.42 -9.20
CA SER A 214 15.41 3.83 -10.55
C SER A 214 14.24 3.89 -11.55
N VAL A 215 14.41 4.64 -12.66
CA VAL A 215 13.35 4.81 -13.68
C VAL A 215 12.90 3.49 -14.32
N ASP A 216 13.82 2.55 -14.53
CA ASP A 216 13.51 1.28 -15.17
C ASP A 216 12.65 0.36 -14.28
N GLU A 217 12.60 0.63 -12.97
CA GLU A 217 11.79 -0.14 -12.02
C GLU A 217 10.29 0.12 -12.14
N TRP A 218 9.86 1.28 -12.65
CA TRP A 218 8.43 1.53 -12.91
C TRP A 218 7.81 0.44 -13.81
N LYS A 219 8.53 0.03 -14.85
CA LYS A 219 8.08 -1.06 -15.74
C LYS A 219 8.09 -2.41 -15.02
N LYS A 220 9.00 -2.61 -14.07
CA LYS A 220 9.10 -3.86 -13.30
C LYS A 220 7.97 -3.98 -12.28
N ILE A 221 7.60 -2.89 -11.61
CA ILE A 221 6.43 -2.87 -10.73
C ILE A 221 5.14 -3.13 -11.50
N GLY A 222 4.96 -2.56 -12.70
CA GLY A 222 3.80 -2.92 -13.53
C GLY A 222 3.74 -4.41 -13.88
N LYS A 223 4.89 -5.06 -14.10
CA LYS A 223 4.96 -6.52 -14.29
C LYS A 223 4.64 -7.28 -13.00
N TYR A 224 5.12 -6.80 -11.86
CA TYR A 224 4.80 -7.33 -10.54
C TYR A 224 3.29 -7.26 -10.27
N ASN A 225 2.67 -6.10 -10.42
CA ASN A 225 1.25 -5.91 -10.24
C ASN A 225 0.45 -6.82 -11.17
N THR A 226 0.83 -6.90 -12.46
CA THR A 226 0.21 -7.82 -13.43
C THR A 226 0.32 -9.29 -13.00
N PHE A 227 1.51 -9.72 -12.56
CA PHE A 227 1.73 -11.08 -12.06
C PHE A 227 0.84 -11.38 -10.84
N MET A 228 0.80 -10.46 -9.87
CA MET A 228 0.00 -10.58 -8.66
C MET A 228 -1.49 -10.68 -8.97
N VAL A 229 -2.03 -9.81 -9.84
CA VAL A 229 -3.43 -9.88 -10.28
C VAL A 229 -3.72 -11.23 -10.93
N ASN A 230 -2.89 -11.67 -11.87
CA ASN A 230 -3.12 -12.91 -12.61
C ASN A 230 -3.15 -14.14 -11.72
N GLU A 231 -2.33 -14.18 -10.66
CA GLU A 231 -2.31 -15.29 -9.71
C GLU A 231 -3.46 -15.23 -8.70
N LEU A 232 -3.75 -14.05 -8.14
CA LEU A 232 -4.76 -13.92 -7.09
C LEU A 232 -6.18 -13.94 -7.64
N ARG A 233 -6.42 -13.44 -8.87
CA ARG A 233 -7.74 -13.52 -9.53
C ARG A 233 -8.19 -14.94 -9.85
N LYS A 234 -7.31 -15.93 -9.78
CA LYS A 234 -7.68 -17.34 -9.87
C LYS A 234 -8.46 -17.83 -8.65
N ILE A 235 -8.40 -17.11 -7.53
CA ILE A 235 -8.95 -17.56 -6.25
C ILE A 235 -9.82 -16.53 -5.52
N THR A 236 -9.80 -15.26 -5.92
CA THR A 236 -10.64 -14.22 -5.29
C THR A 236 -11.18 -13.20 -6.29
N ASN A 237 -12.43 -12.79 -6.08
CA ASN A 237 -13.07 -11.68 -6.76
C ASN A 237 -13.14 -10.41 -5.90
N LYS A 238 -12.58 -10.43 -4.67
CA LYS A 238 -12.53 -9.26 -3.78
C LYS A 238 -11.61 -8.19 -4.32
N THR A 239 -11.66 -6.99 -3.74
CA THR A 239 -10.80 -5.89 -4.17
C THR A 239 -9.32 -6.26 -3.99
N LEU A 240 -8.49 -5.96 -4.98
CA LEU A 240 -7.03 -6.01 -4.85
C LEU A 240 -6.55 -4.57 -4.85
N VAL A 241 -5.83 -4.18 -3.80
CA VAL A 241 -5.37 -2.81 -3.57
C VAL A 241 -3.86 -2.74 -3.83
N PHE A 242 -3.47 -1.73 -4.60
CA PHE A 242 -2.09 -1.37 -4.85
C PHE A 242 -1.83 -0.03 -4.17
N ASP A 243 -0.81 -0.01 -3.33
CA ASP A 243 -0.45 1.17 -2.57
C ASP A 243 0.50 2.07 -3.37
N THR A 244 0.59 3.32 -2.95
CA THR A 244 1.48 4.31 -3.54
C THR A 244 2.93 3.91 -3.28
N THR A 245 3.73 3.85 -4.33
CA THR A 245 5.17 3.58 -4.22
C THR A 245 5.88 4.70 -3.45
N ILE A 246 6.84 4.38 -2.57
CA ILE A 246 7.72 5.39 -1.97
C ILE A 246 8.94 5.60 -2.87
N PRO A 247 9.13 6.79 -3.46
CA PRO A 247 10.38 7.17 -4.08
C PRO A 247 11.39 7.64 -3.02
N VAL A 248 12.68 7.48 -3.32
CA VAL A 248 13.80 7.92 -2.47
C VAL A 248 13.75 9.43 -2.13
N GLU A 249 13.04 10.25 -2.93
CA GLU A 249 12.86 11.69 -2.68
C GLU A 249 11.81 12.25 -3.67
N LEU A 250 10.81 13.00 -3.17
CA LEU A 250 9.78 13.68 -3.98
C LEU A 250 10.34 14.72 -4.99
N HIS A 251 11.64 15.02 -4.93
CA HIS A 251 12.32 15.95 -5.83
C HIS A 251 13.47 15.32 -6.63
N ASN A 252 13.64 13.99 -6.54
CA ASN A 252 14.70 13.33 -7.28
C ASN A 252 14.27 13.11 -8.74
N LEU A 253 14.69 14.03 -9.61
CA LEU A 253 14.51 13.97 -11.06
C LEU A 253 15.03 12.65 -11.68
N LYS A 254 15.87 11.89 -10.96
CA LYS A 254 16.39 10.59 -11.41
C LYS A 254 15.36 9.46 -11.42
N ILE A 255 14.20 9.61 -10.76
CA ILE A 255 13.19 8.54 -10.68
C ILE A 255 11.99 8.84 -11.59
N ASN A 256 11.86 10.05 -12.16
CA ASN A 256 10.83 10.42 -13.14
C ASN A 256 9.39 10.07 -12.71
N MET A 257 8.92 10.73 -11.65
CA MET A 257 7.57 10.55 -11.10
C MET A 257 6.51 11.23 -11.98
N THR A 258 6.07 10.55 -13.01
CA THR A 258 4.92 10.96 -13.84
C THR A 258 3.65 10.23 -13.39
N LEU A 259 2.47 10.79 -13.64
CA LEU A 259 1.19 10.12 -13.36
C LEU A 259 1.10 8.74 -14.04
N GLU A 260 1.63 8.62 -15.26
CA GLU A 260 1.71 7.34 -15.98
C GLU A 260 2.56 6.32 -15.24
N ASN A 261 3.70 6.73 -14.67
CA ASN A 261 4.56 5.84 -13.92
C ASN A 261 3.94 5.43 -12.58
N MET A 262 3.33 6.37 -11.86
CA MET A 262 2.63 6.11 -10.60
C MET A 262 1.40 5.20 -10.75
N ALA A 263 0.84 5.09 -11.96
CA ALA A 263 -0.32 4.25 -12.25
C ALA A 263 0.02 2.80 -12.65
N LYS A 264 1.31 2.41 -12.67
CA LYS A 264 1.76 1.06 -13.03
C LYS A 264 1.66 0.09 -11.86
#